data_AF-A0A2H9NB92-F1
#
_entry.id   AF-A0A2H9NB92-F1
#
_cell.length_a   1.000
_cell.length_b   1.000
_cell.length_c   1.000
_cell.angle_alpha   90.00
_cell.angle_beta   90.00
_cell.angle_gamma   90.00
#
_symmetry.space_group_name_H-M   'P 1'
#
loop_
_entity.id
_entity.type
_entity.pdbx_description
1 polymer ?
#
loop_
_entity_poly.entity_id
_entity_poly.type
_entity_poly.pdbx_seq_one_letter_code
_entity_poly.pdbx_strand_id
1 'polypeptide(L)'
;MFEYFVHFLQIGIPAYFANAAPTFLIKMRKHPIDFSMKWKGQRVLGDGKTIEGFILASIVAYLTGLLELQVIGNFSYEFLIIPPVGFLFIGVGAMIGDMVGSFIKRRMKMKRGEDAG
;
A
#
# COMPACT_ATOMS: atom_id res chain seq x y z
N MET A 1 15.05 0.37 -22.51
CA MET A 1 15.48 -0.11 -21.17
C MET A 1 15.31 1.00 -20.13
N PHE A 2 15.89 2.19 -20.34
CA PHE A 2 15.72 3.34 -19.42
C PHE A 2 14.25 3.74 -19.20
N GLU A 3 13.46 3.85 -20.26
CA GLU A 3 12.03 4.18 -20.17
C GLU A 3 11.25 3.21 -19.27
N TYR A 4 11.37 1.89 -19.50
CA TYR A 4 10.74 0.87 -18.66
C TYR A 4 11.14 0.97 -17.19
N PHE A 5 12.39 1.38 -16.92
CA PHE A 5 12.84 1.61 -15.56
C PHE A 5 12.10 2.82 -14.93
N VAL A 6 11.91 3.92 -15.66
CA VAL A 6 11.13 5.08 -15.18
C VAL A 6 9.66 4.71 -14.97
N HIS A 7 9.07 3.89 -15.86
CA HIS A 7 7.70 3.39 -15.69
C HIS A 7 7.56 2.49 -14.45
N PHE A 8 8.54 1.64 -14.20
CA PHE A 8 8.58 0.84 -12.98
C PHE A 8 8.64 1.71 -11.73
N LEU A 9 9.45 2.78 -11.73
CA LEU A 9 9.56 3.69 -10.59
C LEU A 9 8.24 4.42 -10.30
N GLN A 10 7.54 4.90 -11.32
CA GLN A 10 6.21 5.55 -11.19
C GLN A 10 5.16 4.70 -10.47
N ILE A 11 5.30 3.37 -10.51
CA ILE A 11 4.42 2.45 -9.80
C ILE A 11 5.04 2.08 -8.45
N GLY A 12 6.33 1.74 -8.46
CA GLY A 12 7.05 1.22 -7.31
C GLY A 12 7.15 2.22 -6.18
N ILE A 13 7.63 3.44 -6.44
CA ILE A 13 7.87 4.44 -5.40
C ILE A 13 6.58 4.75 -4.63
N PRO A 14 5.45 5.14 -5.27
CA PRO A 14 4.22 5.41 -4.54
C PRO A 14 3.71 4.18 -3.77
N ALA A 15 3.83 2.98 -4.33
CA ALA A 15 3.41 1.74 -3.66
C ALA A 15 4.27 1.42 -2.42
N TYR A 16 5.58 1.60 -2.48
CA TYR A 16 6.48 1.39 -1.34
C TYR A 16 6.19 2.38 -0.22
N PHE A 17 6.00 3.65 -0.55
CA PHE A 17 5.63 4.67 0.43
C PHE A 17 4.24 4.40 1.03
N ALA A 18 3.28 3.98 0.21
CA ALA A 18 1.95 3.57 0.68
C ALA A 18 2.04 2.44 1.71
N ASN A 19 2.82 1.39 1.43
CA ASN A 19 2.98 0.25 2.33
C ASN A 19 3.69 0.62 3.64
N ALA A 20 4.64 1.56 3.60
CA ALA A 20 5.32 2.05 4.80
C ALA A 20 4.44 2.97 5.65
N ALA A 21 3.55 3.76 5.03
CA ALA A 21 2.80 4.82 5.70
C ALA A 21 2.01 4.39 6.96
N PRO A 22 1.31 3.24 7.01
CA PRO A 22 0.59 2.81 8.20
C PRO A 22 1.46 2.65 9.45
N THR A 23 2.78 2.42 9.29
CA THR A 23 3.70 2.24 10.43
C THR A 23 3.85 3.50 11.27
N PHE A 24 3.65 4.69 10.69
CA PHE A 24 3.74 5.98 11.37
C PHE A 24 2.53 6.30 12.26
N LEU A 25 1.46 5.50 12.19
CA LEU A 25 0.24 5.67 12.99
C LEU A 25 0.39 5.10 14.41
N ILE A 26 1.49 5.38 15.11
CA ILE A 26 1.81 4.71 16.39
C ILE A 26 0.85 5.12 17.51
N LYS A 27 0.49 6.40 17.60
CA LYS A 27 -0.34 6.98 18.68
C LYS A 27 -1.83 7.08 18.36
N MET A 28 -2.26 6.67 17.17
CA MET A 28 -3.66 6.77 16.76
C MET A 28 -4.45 5.54 17.19
N ARG A 29 -5.72 5.76 17.55
CA ARG A 29 -6.68 4.66 17.66
C ARG A 29 -6.80 4.01 16.28
N LYS A 30 -6.72 2.68 16.26
CA LYS A 30 -6.71 1.87 15.05
C LYS A 30 -7.99 1.06 14.98
N HIS A 31 -8.70 1.16 13.87
CA HIS A 31 -9.89 0.36 13.61
C HIS A 31 -9.54 -0.76 12.62
N PRO A 32 -9.51 -2.04 13.04
CA PRO A 32 -9.22 -3.15 12.13
C PRO A 32 -10.25 -3.21 11.00
N ILE A 33 -9.78 -3.37 9.76
CA ILE A 33 -10.63 -3.48 8.56
C ILE A 33 -11.53 -4.70 8.64
N ASP A 34 -11.08 -5.78 9.29
CA ASP A 34 -11.86 -7.00 9.48
C ASP A 34 -12.87 -6.93 10.63
N PHE A 35 -12.97 -5.80 11.35
CA PHE A 35 -13.83 -5.63 12.52
C PHE A 35 -13.64 -6.73 13.59
N SER A 36 -12.42 -7.27 13.71
CA SER A 36 -12.12 -8.42 14.57
C SER A 36 -12.82 -9.74 14.22
N MET A 37 -13.38 -9.84 13.01
CA MET A 37 -14.05 -11.03 12.51
C MET A 37 -13.09 -12.23 12.47
N LYS A 38 -13.62 -13.39 12.86
CA LYS A 38 -12.92 -14.68 12.76
C LYS A 38 -13.61 -15.55 11.72
N TRP A 39 -12.81 -16.17 10.87
CA TRP A 39 -13.22 -17.21 9.94
C TRP A 39 -12.44 -18.49 10.21
N LYS A 40 -13.16 -19.60 10.42
CA LYS A 40 -12.59 -20.91 10.79
C LYS A 40 -11.63 -20.81 12.00
N GLY A 41 -12.03 -20.07 13.03
CA GLY A 41 -11.27 -19.88 14.26
C GLY A 41 -10.09 -18.91 14.19
N GLN A 42 -9.76 -18.37 13.01
CA GLN A 42 -8.65 -17.44 12.80
C GLN A 42 -9.15 -16.05 12.39
N ARG A 43 -8.45 -14.98 12.75
CA ARG A 43 -8.75 -13.61 12.26
C ARG A 43 -8.74 -13.56 10.73
N VAL A 44 -9.60 -12.76 10.10
CA VAL A 44 -9.61 -12.67 8.63
C VAL A 44 -8.33 -12.01 8.12
N LEU A 45 -7.96 -10.84 8.69
CA LEU A 45 -6.74 -10.10 8.38
C LEU A 45 -5.85 -9.93 9.62
N GLY A 46 -6.45 -9.58 10.76
CA GLY A 46 -5.77 -9.25 12.01
C GLY A 46 -5.58 -7.76 12.24
N ASP A 47 -5.16 -7.38 13.45
CA ASP A 47 -5.11 -5.97 13.92
C ASP A 47 -4.08 -5.07 13.23
N GLY A 48 -3.37 -5.60 12.24
CA GLY A 48 -2.38 -4.85 11.46
C GLY A 48 -2.96 -4.14 10.26
N LYS A 49 -4.17 -4.52 9.83
CA LYS A 49 -4.85 -3.92 8.68
C LYS A 49 -5.95 -3.02 9.18
N THR A 50 -5.72 -1.72 9.13
CA THR A 50 -6.59 -0.72 9.76
C THR A 50 -7.12 0.27 8.74
N ILE A 51 -8.31 0.81 8.99
CA ILE A 51 -8.97 1.77 8.11
C ILE A 51 -8.08 3.03 7.98
N GLU A 52 -7.53 3.52 9.09
CA GLU A 52 -6.64 4.68 9.09
C GLU A 52 -5.37 4.42 8.28
N GLY A 53 -4.82 3.21 8.38
CA GLY A 53 -3.64 2.80 7.62
C GLY A 53 -3.94 2.78 6.12
N PHE A 54 -5.09 2.23 5.73
CA PHE A 54 -5.51 2.18 4.32
C PHE A 54 -5.72 3.58 3.72
N ILE A 55 -6.38 4.47 4.46
CA ILE A 55 -6.61 5.85 4.04
C ILE A 55 -5.27 6.59 3.93
N LEU A 56 -4.42 6.51 4.97
CA LEU A 56 -3.12 7.16 4.97
C LEU A 56 -2.23 6.65 3.82
N ALA A 57 -2.19 5.34 3.59
CA ALA A 57 -1.44 4.75 2.49
C ALA A 57 -1.89 5.29 1.12
N SER A 58 -3.21 5.41 0.91
CA SER A 58 -3.77 5.95 -0.34
C SER A 58 -3.40 7.43 -0.54
N ILE A 59 -3.48 8.24 0.53
CA ILE A 59 -3.08 9.66 0.48
C ILE A 59 -1.57 9.79 0.22
N VAL A 60 -0.75 9.01 0.91
CA VAL A 60 0.71 9.04 0.75
C VAL A 60 1.12 8.62 -0.67
N ALA A 61 0.48 7.58 -1.23
CA ALA A 61 0.71 7.20 -2.63
C ALA A 61 0.36 8.34 -3.59
N TYR A 62 -0.79 8.99 -3.39
CA TYR A 62 -1.21 10.13 -4.21
C TYR A 62 -0.21 11.29 -4.12
N LEU A 63 0.20 11.70 -2.92
CA LEU A 63 1.15 12.80 -2.74
C LEU A 63 2.54 12.49 -3.29
N THR A 64 3.04 11.27 -3.09
CA THR A 64 4.34 10.84 -3.64
C THR A 64 4.30 10.77 -5.15
N GLY A 65 3.21 10.26 -5.74
CA GLY A 65 3.01 10.26 -7.18
C GLY A 65 2.90 11.66 -7.79
N LEU A 66 2.23 12.61 -7.12
CA LEU A 66 2.23 14.01 -7.56
C LEU A 66 3.64 14.61 -7.59
N LEU A 67 4.49 14.25 -6.62
CA LEU A 67 5.91 14.67 -6.62
C LEU A 67 6.66 14.03 -7.79
N GLU A 68 6.42 12.74 -8.08
CA GLU A 68 7.01 12.07 -9.25
C GLU A 68 6.59 12.75 -10.55
N LEU A 69 5.32 13.14 -10.71
CA LEU A 69 4.86 13.87 -11.89
C LEU A 69 5.65 15.16 -12.11
N GLN A 70 5.93 15.91 -11.05
CA GLN A 70 6.70 17.15 -11.14
C GLN A 70 8.16 16.86 -11.52
N VAL A 71 8.80 15.88 -10.86
CA VAL A 71 10.21 15.54 -11.11
C VAL A 71 10.41 14.98 -12.51
N ILE A 72 9.59 14.00 -12.92
CA ILE A 72 9.69 13.36 -14.23
C ILE A 72 9.21 14.31 -15.33
N GLY A 73 8.12 15.05 -15.12
CA GLY A 73 7.60 16.00 -16.11
C GLY A 73 8.58 17.14 -16.41
N ASN A 74 9.34 17.61 -15.42
CA ASN A 74 10.42 18.58 -15.64
C ASN A 74 11.59 18.01 -16.46
N PHE A 75 11.76 16.67 -16.49
CA PHE A 75 12.75 16.00 -17.31
C PHE A 75 12.23 15.70 -18.72
N SER A 76 11.10 15.01 -18.82
CA SER A 76 10.33 14.82 -20.07
C SER A 76 8.93 14.26 -19.77
N TYR A 77 7.91 14.89 -20.35
CA TYR A 77 6.51 14.45 -20.24
C TYR A 77 6.23 13.11 -20.95
N GLU A 78 7.06 12.70 -21.91
CA GLU A 78 6.89 11.45 -22.66
C GLU A 78 7.03 10.20 -21.77
N PHE A 79 7.71 10.34 -20.63
CA PHE A 79 7.86 9.25 -19.66
C PHE A 79 6.66 9.11 -18.70
N LEU A 80 5.71 10.04 -18.70
CA LEU A 80 4.57 10.01 -17.77
C LEU A 80 3.48 9.07 -18.28
N ILE A 81 3.25 7.97 -17.57
CA ILE A 81 2.24 6.96 -17.95
C ILE A 81 1.10 6.83 -16.94
N ILE A 82 1.26 7.39 -15.73
CA ILE A 82 0.25 7.35 -14.68
C ILE A 82 -0.41 8.73 -14.55
N PRO A 83 -1.74 8.86 -14.75
CA PRO A 83 -2.43 10.12 -14.47
C PRO A 83 -2.49 10.38 -12.95
N PRO A 84 -2.69 11.63 -12.50
CA PRO A 84 -2.71 11.98 -11.07
C PRO A 84 -3.61 11.09 -10.20
N VAL A 85 -4.83 10.79 -10.65
CA VAL A 85 -5.77 9.91 -9.92
C VAL A 85 -5.28 8.46 -9.83
N GLY A 86 -4.44 8.03 -10.78
CA GLY A 86 -3.86 6.69 -10.84
C GLY A 86 -3.00 6.36 -9.61
N PHE A 87 -2.32 7.36 -9.02
CA PHE A 87 -1.53 7.15 -7.82
C PHE A 87 -2.35 6.80 -6.58
N LEU A 88 -3.60 7.28 -6.50
CA LEU A 88 -4.55 6.83 -5.46
C LEU A 88 -4.82 5.33 -5.61
N PHE A 89 -5.06 4.86 -6.84
CA PHE A 89 -5.29 3.44 -7.14
C PHE A 89 -4.05 2.59 -6.91
N ILE A 90 -2.84 3.12 -7.13
CA ILE A 90 -1.60 2.44 -6.76
C ILE A 90 -1.54 2.21 -5.24
N GLY A 91 -1.86 3.24 -4.44
CA GLY A 91 -1.93 3.10 -2.98
C GLY A 91 -2.98 2.09 -2.52
N VAL A 92 -4.18 2.14 -3.10
CA VAL A 92 -5.26 1.17 -2.85
C VAL A 92 -4.81 -0.25 -3.22
N GLY A 93 -4.22 -0.43 -4.40
CA GLY A 93 -3.74 -1.72 -4.89
C GLY A 93 -2.64 -2.31 -4.01
N ALA A 94 -1.67 -1.48 -3.59
CA ALA A 94 -0.62 -1.88 -2.66
C ALA A 94 -1.20 -2.41 -1.33
N MET A 95 -2.18 -1.69 -0.76
CA MET A 95 -2.84 -2.10 0.47
C MET A 95 -3.71 -3.35 0.30
N ILE A 96 -4.36 -3.53 -0.85
CA ILE A 96 -5.09 -4.77 -1.17
C ILE A 96 -4.12 -5.95 -1.23
N GLY A 97 -2.98 -5.82 -1.92
CA GLY A 97 -1.96 -6.87 -1.97
C GLY A 97 -1.44 -7.25 -0.59
N ASP A 98 -1.15 -6.26 0.25
CA ASP A 98 -0.72 -6.46 1.64
C ASP A 98 -1.80 -7.13 2.51
N MET A 99 -3.08 -6.79 2.31
CA MET A 99 -4.21 -7.47 2.94
C MET A 99 -4.38 -8.92 2.47
N VAL A 100 -4.21 -9.19 1.17
CA VAL A 100 -4.22 -10.56 0.62
C VAL A 100 -3.12 -11.40 1.26
N GLY A 101 -1.90 -10.88 1.35
CA GLY A 101 -0.81 -11.55 2.05
C GLY A 101 -1.14 -11.86 3.52
N SER A 102 -1.76 -10.90 4.22
CA SER A 102 -2.18 -11.09 5.61
C SER A 102 -3.30 -12.11 5.76
N PHE A 103 -4.26 -12.12 4.83
CA PHE A 103 -5.29 -13.13 4.77
C PHE A 103 -4.68 -14.53 4.64
N ILE A 104 -3.77 -14.72 3.68
CA ILE A 104 -3.06 -16.00 3.45
C ILE A 104 -2.32 -16.43 4.74
N LYS A 105 -1.56 -15.53 5.37
CA LYS A 105 -0.88 -15.80 6.65
C LYS A 105 -1.84 -16.30 7.73
N ARG A 106 -3.05 -15.73 7.84
CA ARG A 106 -4.07 -16.19 8.79
C ARG A 106 -4.67 -17.55 8.43
N ARG A 107 -4.76 -17.90 7.15
CA ARG A 107 -5.21 -19.25 6.72
C ARG A 107 -4.19 -20.33 7.04
N MET A 108 -2.90 -19.98 7.02
CA MET A 108 -1.80 -20.84 7.45
C MET A 108 -1.63 -20.90 8.99
N LYS A 109 -2.56 -20.30 9.77
CA LYS A 109 -2.51 -20.20 11.23
C LYS A 109 -1.25 -19.52 11.79
N MET A 110 -0.57 -18.72 10.96
CA MET A 110 0.60 -17.96 11.39
C MET A 110 0.19 -16.79 12.27
N LYS A 111 0.94 -16.57 13.35
CA LYS A 111 0.78 -15.40 14.21
C LYS A 111 1.24 -14.14 13.49
N ARG A 112 0.83 -12.98 14.02
CA ARG A 112 1.25 -11.69 13.48
C ARG A 112 2.76 -11.53 13.71
N GLY A 113 3.48 -11.15 12.65
CA GLY A 113 4.93 -10.97 12.71
C GLY A 113 5.74 -12.23 12.39
N GLU A 114 5.10 -13.40 12.26
CA GLU A 114 5.78 -14.58 11.74
C GLU A 114 6.07 -14.40 10.25
N ASP A 115 7.33 -14.67 9.89
CA ASP A 115 7.77 -14.67 8.51
C ASP A 115 7.27 -15.93 7.80
N ALA A 116 6.88 -15.78 6.53
CA ALA A 116 6.34 -16.87 5.72
C ALA A 116 7.43 -17.63 4.95
N GLY A 117 8.71 -17.36 5.26
CA GLY A 117 9.91 -18.02 4.77
C GLY A 117 11.01 -17.95 5.81
#